data_AF-A0A9W7BEQ2-F1
#
_entry.id   AF-A0A9W7BEQ2-F1
#
_cell.length_a   1.000
_cell.length_b   1.000
_cell.length_c   1.000
_cell.angle_alpha   90.00
_cell.angle_beta   90.00
_cell.angle_gamma   90.00
#
_symmetry.space_group_name_H-M   'P 1'
#
loop_
_entity.id
_entity.type
_entity.pdbx_description
1 polymer ?
#
loop_
_entity_poly.entity_id
_entity_poly.type
_entity_poly.pdbx_seq_one_letter_code
_entity_poly.pdbx_strand_id
1 'polypeptide(L)'
;MKVYENLCEYNIEICEVCSEILKPKEEVESVLKVLEGRCLSYNEGWWSYEICYGGRLTQYHLKGVLENKKVKAVRESINVISNKVTSKNLVEGYGYESGLLSSGTEDSSFYKEVTEGGSECTEDEVKGLGVIYRKAVVEYRCGERTEVVGVEEVRSCEYLFKVGVKELCGVEGFGGRKEERVWECEEI
;
A
#
# COMPACT_ATOMS: atom_id res chain seq x y z
N MET A 1 12.45 -13.00 -55.70
CA MET A 1 12.37 -14.42 -55.33
C MET A 1 11.73 -14.48 -53.95
N LYS A 2 10.45 -14.84 -53.90
CA LYS A 2 9.68 -14.94 -52.65
C LYS A 2 9.67 -16.41 -52.24
N VAL A 3 10.01 -16.67 -50.98
CA VAL A 3 9.80 -17.98 -50.35
C VAL A 3 8.39 -17.95 -49.77
N TYR A 4 7.58 -18.93 -50.14
CA TYR A 4 6.24 -19.16 -49.60
C TYR A 4 6.25 -20.55 -48.96
N GLU A 5 6.00 -20.62 -47.66
CA GLU A 5 5.51 -21.85 -47.02
C GLU A 5 4.06 -21.61 -46.63
N ASN A 6 3.19 -22.51 -47.08
CA ASN A 6 1.76 -22.47 -46.84
C ASN A 6 1.45 -23.12 -45.50
N LEU A 7 0.93 -22.34 -44.55
CA LEU A 7 0.01 -22.83 -43.53
C LEU A 7 -1.16 -21.85 -43.44
N CYS A 8 -2.30 -22.31 -43.96
CA CYS A 8 -3.68 -21.85 -43.81
C CYS A 8 -4.00 -20.34 -43.88
N GLU A 9 -4.89 -20.03 -44.83
CA GLU A 9 -5.53 -18.73 -45.07
C GLU A 9 -6.21 -18.15 -43.82
N TYR A 10 -5.54 -17.21 -43.15
CA TYR A 10 -6.20 -16.18 -42.37
C TYR A 10 -5.50 -14.85 -42.67
N ASN A 11 -6.23 -13.94 -43.33
CA ASN A 11 -5.84 -12.54 -43.36
C ASN A 11 -6.10 -11.97 -41.95
N ILE A 12 -5.06 -11.99 -41.11
CA ILE A 12 -5.10 -11.24 -39.86
C ILE A 12 -4.79 -9.79 -40.24
N GLU A 13 -5.82 -8.96 -40.31
CA GLU A 13 -5.66 -7.52 -40.14
C GLU A 13 -5.28 -7.31 -38.67
N ILE A 14 -3.97 -7.25 -38.42
CA ILE A 14 -3.47 -6.76 -37.15
C ILE A 14 -3.76 -5.26 -37.17
N CYS A 15 -4.89 -4.86 -36.58
CA CYS A 15 -5.04 -3.48 -36.16
C CYS A 15 -3.90 -3.21 -35.17
N GLU A 16 -2.87 -2.49 -35.62
CA GLU A 16 -1.91 -1.82 -34.74
C GLU A 16 -2.67 -0.77 -33.93
N VAL A 17 -3.44 -1.22 -32.95
CA VAL A 17 -3.52 -0.50 -31.69
C VAL A 17 -2.28 -0.98 -30.95
N CYS A 18 -1.17 -0.26 -31.11
CA CYS A 18 -0.11 -0.29 -30.12
C CYS A 18 -0.74 0.22 -28.82
N SER A 19 -1.40 -0.66 -28.07
CA SER A 19 -1.77 -0.35 -26.70
C SER A 19 -0.44 -0.08 -26.00
N GLU A 20 -0.20 1.17 -25.61
CA GLU A 20 0.92 1.48 -24.75
C GLU A 20 0.82 0.55 -23.54
N ILE A 21 1.72 -0.43 -23.45
CA ILE A 21 1.81 -1.31 -22.29
C ILE A 21 2.20 -0.38 -21.15
N LEU A 22 1.25 -0.01 -20.30
CA LEU A 22 1.52 0.80 -19.10
C LEU A 22 2.63 0.11 -18.33
N LYS A 23 3.63 0.87 -17.90
CA LYS A 23 4.69 0.29 -17.08
C LYS A 23 4.07 -0.24 -15.79
N PRO A 24 4.55 -1.37 -15.23
CA PRO A 24 3.93 -1.98 -14.05
C PRO A 24 3.74 -1.00 -12.87
N LYS A 25 4.70 -0.10 -12.65
CA LYS A 25 4.60 0.95 -11.65
C LYS A 25 3.49 1.98 -11.94
N GLU A 26 3.32 2.39 -13.19
CA GLU A 26 2.32 3.38 -13.61
C GLU A 26 0.90 2.80 -13.50
N GLU A 27 0.73 1.51 -13.83
CA GLU A 27 -0.52 0.79 -13.62
C GLU A 27 -0.90 0.77 -12.14
N VAL A 28 0.01 0.36 -11.26
CA VAL A 28 -0.20 0.35 -9.80
C VAL A 28 -0.54 1.74 -9.27
N GLU A 29 0.19 2.77 -9.71
CA GLU A 29 -0.10 4.16 -9.35
C GLU A 29 -1.49 4.60 -9.77
N SER A 30 -1.95 4.17 -10.96
CA SER A 30 -3.28 4.46 -11.46
C SER A 30 -4.38 3.81 -10.61
N VAL A 31 -4.15 2.58 -10.14
CA VAL A 31 -5.07 1.85 -9.26
C VAL A 31 -5.16 2.52 -7.89
N LEU A 32 -4.02 2.93 -7.33
CA LEU A 32 -3.97 3.60 -6.03
C LEU A 32 -4.66 4.97 -6.01
N LYS A 33 -4.98 5.56 -7.17
CA LYS A 33 -5.80 6.78 -7.23
C LYS A 33 -7.17 6.63 -6.57
N VAL A 34 -7.68 5.41 -6.39
CA VAL A 34 -8.90 5.16 -5.61
C VAL A 34 -8.82 5.70 -4.18
N LEU A 35 -7.61 5.90 -3.66
CA LEU A 35 -7.33 6.46 -2.35
C LEU A 35 -7.16 7.99 -2.35
N GLU A 36 -7.10 8.64 -3.52
CA GLU A 36 -6.96 10.09 -3.59
C GLU A 36 -8.12 10.78 -2.85
N GLY A 37 -7.77 11.75 -1.99
CA GLY A 37 -8.72 12.46 -1.15
C GLY A 37 -9.33 11.64 -0.01
N ARG A 38 -8.92 10.37 0.17
CA ARG A 38 -9.37 9.51 1.28
C ARG A 38 -8.28 9.41 2.35
N CYS A 39 -8.72 9.32 3.59
CA CYS A 39 -7.86 9.03 4.73
C CYS A 39 -8.36 7.76 5.43
N LEU A 40 -7.44 6.85 5.70
CA LEU A 40 -7.71 5.61 6.42
C LEU A 40 -7.35 5.82 7.89
N SER A 41 -8.21 5.38 8.80
CA SER A 41 -7.97 5.44 10.23
C SER A 41 -7.67 4.06 10.78
N TYR A 42 -6.75 3.98 11.74
CA TYR A 42 -6.37 2.75 12.42
C TYR A 42 -6.22 3.03 13.91
N ASN A 43 -6.67 2.12 14.76
CA ASN A 43 -6.49 2.24 16.21
C ASN A 43 -5.73 1.02 16.72
N GLU A 44 -4.70 1.27 17.51
CA GLU A 44 -3.88 0.23 18.10
C GLU A 44 -3.47 0.63 19.51
N GLY A 45 -4.10 -0.01 20.49
CA GLY A 45 -3.90 0.31 21.90
C GLY A 45 -4.21 1.78 22.20
N TRP A 46 -3.21 2.49 22.73
CA TRP A 46 -3.34 3.91 23.10
C TRP A 46 -3.38 4.85 21.89
N TRP A 47 -2.79 4.44 20.77
CA TRP A 47 -2.61 5.30 19.61
C TRP A 47 -3.69 5.09 18.55
N SER A 48 -4.02 6.18 17.89
CA SER A 48 -4.80 6.21 16.66
C SER A 48 -3.97 6.85 15.57
N TYR A 49 -4.09 6.32 14.37
CA TYR A 49 -3.35 6.75 13.19
C TYR A 49 -4.33 7.16 12.10
N GLU A 50 -3.96 8.16 11.33
CA GLU A 50 -4.67 8.59 10.14
C GLU A 50 -3.66 8.74 8.99
N ILE A 51 -3.93 8.02 7.90
CA ILE A 51 -3.09 7.98 6.71
C ILE A 51 -3.92 8.51 5.55
N CYS A 52 -3.52 9.63 4.97
CA CYS A 52 -4.10 10.11 3.72
C CYS A 52 -3.14 9.77 2.57
N TYR A 53 -3.63 9.08 1.54
CA TYR A 53 -2.80 8.66 0.41
C TYR A 53 -2.14 9.86 -0.29
N GLY A 54 -0.84 9.76 -0.57
CA GLY A 54 -0.05 10.86 -1.15
C GLY A 54 0.02 12.13 -0.28
N GLY A 55 -0.44 12.06 0.98
CA GLY A 55 -0.66 13.20 1.84
C GLY A 55 0.03 13.09 3.19
N ARG A 56 -0.71 13.42 4.25
CA ARG A 56 -0.20 13.52 5.61
C ARG A 56 -0.48 12.23 6.40
N LEU A 57 0.52 11.76 7.13
CA LEU A 57 0.37 10.73 8.16
C LEU A 57 0.37 11.38 9.55
N THR A 58 -0.58 11.01 10.39
CA THR A 58 -0.68 11.50 11.77
C THR A 58 -0.91 10.40 12.77
N GLN A 59 -0.39 10.63 13.97
CA GLN A 59 -0.64 9.83 15.17
C GLN A 59 -1.29 10.74 16.22
N TYR A 60 -2.27 10.21 16.95
CA TYR A 60 -2.96 10.93 18.01
C TYR A 60 -3.61 9.95 18.98
N HIS A 61 -3.88 10.40 20.20
CA HIS A 61 -4.70 9.68 21.17
C HIS A 61 -6.15 10.18 21.09
N LEU A 62 -7.11 9.26 21.13
CA LEU A 62 -8.53 9.60 21.21
C LEU A 62 -9.01 9.55 22.66
N LYS A 63 -9.43 10.71 23.17
CA LYS A 63 -9.97 10.83 24.53
C LYS A 63 -11.45 11.18 24.50
N GLY A 64 -12.22 10.51 25.36
CA GLY A 64 -13.61 10.87 25.60
C GLY A 64 -13.70 12.05 26.56
N VAL A 65 -14.34 13.14 26.11
CA VAL A 65 -14.64 14.30 26.95
C VAL A 65 -16.16 14.45 27.08
N LEU A 66 -16.63 14.77 28.29
CA LEU A 66 -18.04 15.04 28.54
C LEU A 66 -18.36 16.49 28.16
N GLU A 67 -19.18 16.65 27.14
CA GLU A 67 -19.68 17.94 26.65
C GLU A 67 -21.21 17.86 26.56
N ASN A 68 -21.93 18.76 27.25
CA ASN A 68 -23.41 18.78 27.26
C ASN A 68 -24.06 17.42 27.59
N LYS A 69 -23.53 16.71 28.60
CA LYS A 69 -23.95 15.35 29.02
C LYS A 69 -23.79 14.27 27.93
N LYS A 70 -22.99 14.51 26.89
CA LYS A 70 -22.63 13.53 25.86
C LYS A 70 -21.12 13.33 25.86
N VAL A 71 -20.68 12.09 25.66
CA VAL A 71 -19.25 11.78 25.46
C VAL A 71 -18.90 12.07 24.02
N LYS A 72 -17.89 12.90 23.81
CA LYS A 72 -17.33 13.23 22.50
C LYS A 72 -15.87 12.81 22.45
N ALA A 73 -15.48 12.14 21.37
CA ALA A 73 -14.07 11.83 21.13
C ALA A 73 -13.34 13.08 20.64
N VAL A 74 -12.23 13.42 21.29
CA VAL A 74 -11.32 14.51 20.88
C VAL A 74 -9.92 13.95 20.66
N ARG A 75 -9.18 14.55 19.74
CA ARG A 75 -7.77 14.20 19.48
C ARG A 75 -6.87 14.92 20.48
N GLU A 76 -6.03 14.18 21.18
CA GLU A 76 -4.94 14.66 22.04
C GLU A 76 -3.61 14.06 21.56
N SER A 77 -2.48 14.58 22.06
CA SER A 77 -1.12 14.09 21.73
C SER A 77 -0.89 13.92 20.22
N ILE A 78 -1.22 14.97 19.45
CA ILE A 78 -1.21 14.92 17.98
C ILE A 78 0.21 15.13 17.46
N ASN A 79 0.74 14.11 16.78
CA ASN A 79 2.03 14.13 16.11
C ASN A 79 1.84 14.00 14.59
N VAL A 80 2.65 14.74 13.83
CA VAL A 80 2.73 14.56 12.38
C VAL A 80 3.82 13.54 12.10
N ILE A 81 3.46 12.37 11.60
CA ILE A 81 4.45 11.35 11.24
C ILE A 81 5.19 11.74 9.96
N SER A 82 4.46 12.28 8.99
CA SER A 82 5.03 12.83 7.78
C SER A 82 4.01 13.71 7.07
N ASN A 83 4.50 14.61 6.21
CA ASN A 83 3.66 15.53 5.43
C ASN A 83 4.00 15.50 3.93
N LYS A 84 4.99 14.70 3.54
CA LYS A 84 5.51 14.68 2.17
C LYS A 84 5.96 13.27 1.80
N VAL A 85 5.51 12.80 0.65
CA VAL A 85 6.11 11.64 -0.01
C VAL A 85 7.40 12.08 -0.70
N THR A 86 8.50 11.38 -0.43
CA THR A 86 9.82 11.68 -1.00
C THR A 86 10.23 10.68 -2.07
N SER A 87 9.76 9.43 -1.97
CA SER A 87 9.98 8.42 -3.01
C SER A 87 8.82 7.46 -3.11
N LYS A 88 8.65 6.91 -4.31
CA LYS A 88 7.60 5.96 -4.67
C LYS A 88 8.20 4.87 -5.55
N ASN A 89 8.04 3.62 -5.18
CA ASN A 89 8.61 2.50 -5.93
C ASN A 89 7.70 1.27 -5.88
N LEU A 90 7.64 0.55 -7.00
CA LEU A 90 7.12 -0.82 -7.02
C LEU A 90 8.25 -1.74 -6.55
N VAL A 91 7.98 -2.59 -5.56
CA VAL A 91 8.91 -3.60 -5.07
C VAL A 91 8.34 -4.96 -5.46
N GLU A 92 9.05 -5.66 -6.33
CA GLU A 92 8.70 -7.03 -6.75
C GLU A 92 9.14 -8.02 -5.67
N GLY A 93 8.25 -8.96 -5.33
CA GLY A 93 8.49 -9.97 -4.31
C GLY A 93 9.47 -11.05 -4.82
N TYR A 94 10.75 -10.93 -4.49
CA TYR A 94 11.69 -12.05 -4.50
C TYR A 94 12.14 -12.29 -3.04
N GLY A 95 11.86 -13.48 -2.51
CA GLY A 95 11.73 -13.79 -1.08
C GLY A 95 12.91 -13.45 -0.15
N TYR A 96 12.54 -13.16 1.11
CA TYR A 96 13.41 -13.19 2.29
C TYR A 96 12.59 -13.61 3.53
N GLU A 97 13.03 -14.68 4.21
CA GLU A 97 12.40 -15.27 5.40
C GLU A 97 12.37 -14.30 6.58
N SER A 98 11.17 -13.96 7.06
CA SER A 98 10.92 -13.67 8.48
C SER A 98 9.42 -13.78 8.75
N GLY A 99 8.98 -14.99 9.09
CA GLY A 99 7.57 -15.31 9.27
C GLY A 99 6.88 -14.51 10.39
N LEU A 100 5.72 -13.93 10.05
CA LEU A 100 4.57 -13.79 10.96
C LEU A 100 3.29 -13.26 10.29
N LEU A 101 3.05 -13.49 8.99
CA LEU A 101 1.77 -13.14 8.36
C LEU A 101 1.35 -14.17 7.30
N SER A 102 0.56 -15.16 7.70
CA SER A 102 -0.18 -16.03 6.79
C SER A 102 -1.58 -15.48 6.53
N SER A 103 -1.72 -14.57 5.56
CA SER A 103 -2.95 -14.39 4.75
C SER A 103 -2.71 -13.45 3.56
N GLY A 104 -1.73 -13.80 2.73
CA GLY A 104 -1.32 -13.07 1.54
C GLY A 104 0.12 -13.47 1.28
N THR A 105 0.36 -14.19 0.19
CA THR A 105 1.66 -14.79 -0.16
C THR A 105 2.81 -13.83 0.16
N GLU A 106 3.77 -14.27 0.97
CA GLU A 106 5.01 -13.53 1.29
C GLU A 106 5.81 -13.12 0.03
N ASP A 107 5.40 -13.64 -1.14
CA ASP A 107 5.93 -13.37 -2.47
C ASP A 107 5.11 -12.35 -3.31
N SER A 108 4.13 -11.65 -2.75
CA SER A 108 3.36 -10.65 -3.52
C SER A 108 4.11 -9.32 -3.60
N SER A 109 4.19 -8.74 -4.80
CA SER A 109 4.65 -7.37 -5.03
C SER A 109 3.90 -6.37 -4.15
N PHE A 110 4.58 -5.30 -3.77
CA PHE A 110 3.98 -4.21 -3.01
C PHE A 110 4.43 -2.85 -3.53
N TYR A 111 3.55 -1.87 -3.35
CA TYR A 111 3.88 -0.49 -3.68
C TYR A 111 4.37 0.22 -2.42
N LYS A 112 5.54 0.84 -2.51
CA LYS A 112 6.22 1.48 -1.39
C LYS A 112 6.25 2.99 -1.56
N GLU A 113 5.72 3.70 -0.58
CA GLU A 113 5.91 5.15 -0.42
C GLU A 113 6.83 5.42 0.77
N VAL A 114 7.92 6.16 0.54
CA VAL A 114 8.75 6.72 1.62
C VAL A 114 8.30 8.14 1.87
N THR A 115 8.06 8.48 3.13
CA THR A 115 7.48 9.75 3.55
C THR A 115 8.31 10.38 4.67
N GLU A 116 8.46 11.69 4.62
CA GLU A 116 9.28 12.47 5.56
C GLU A 116 8.58 13.79 5.95
N GLY A 117 9.29 14.65 6.69
CA GLY A 117 8.79 15.94 7.15
C GLY A 117 7.82 15.85 8.34
N GLY A 118 7.98 14.80 9.15
CA GLY A 118 7.26 14.66 10.41
C GLY A 118 7.74 15.65 11.48
N SER A 119 7.01 15.70 12.59
CA SER A 119 7.37 16.46 13.78
C SER A 119 8.59 15.85 14.47
N GLU A 120 9.33 16.70 15.16
CA GLU A 120 10.45 16.30 16.02
C GLU A 120 9.97 15.33 17.11
N CYS A 121 10.77 14.31 17.37
CA CYS A 121 10.56 13.38 18.47
C CYS A 121 10.79 14.06 19.81
N THR A 122 10.10 13.59 20.84
CA THR A 122 10.34 14.05 22.20
C THR A 122 11.64 13.47 22.74
N GLU A 123 12.23 14.14 23.74
CA GLU A 123 13.42 13.66 24.44
C GLU A 123 13.24 12.24 25.00
N ASP A 124 12.04 11.90 25.47
CA ASP A 124 11.71 10.57 26.00
C ASP A 124 11.70 9.49 24.90
N GLU A 125 11.35 9.86 23.66
CA GLU A 125 11.36 8.95 22.50
C GLU A 125 12.78 8.70 21.98
N VAL A 126 13.63 9.73 21.96
CA VAL A 126 14.99 9.66 21.41
C VAL A 126 16.05 9.23 22.43
N LYS A 127 15.79 9.34 23.74
CA LYS A 127 16.69 8.87 24.82
C LYS A 127 18.15 9.34 24.64
N GLY A 128 18.35 10.59 24.23
CA GLY A 128 19.67 11.17 24.01
C GLY A 128 20.33 10.86 22.66
N LEU A 129 19.59 10.30 21.69
CA LEU A 129 20.08 10.10 20.31
C LEU A 129 20.14 11.40 19.49
N GLY A 130 19.77 12.54 20.08
CA GLY A 130 19.73 13.85 19.43
C GLY A 130 18.40 14.12 18.73
N VAL A 131 18.41 15.13 17.86
CA VAL A 131 17.21 15.58 17.14
C VAL A 131 16.86 14.58 16.04
N ILE A 132 15.71 13.92 16.20
CA ILE A 132 15.15 12.99 15.22
C ILE A 132 13.79 13.52 14.80
N TYR A 133 13.49 13.46 13.50
CA TYR A 133 12.19 13.81 12.95
C TYR A 133 11.46 12.54 12.53
N ARG A 134 10.15 12.50 12.79
CA ARG A 134 9.33 11.37 12.36
C ARG A 134 9.34 11.21 10.85
N LYS A 135 9.34 9.96 10.42
CA LYS A 135 9.23 9.54 9.03
C LYS A 135 8.57 8.17 8.95
N ALA A 136 8.05 7.82 7.78
CA ALA A 136 7.39 6.54 7.61
C ALA A 136 7.58 5.94 6.22
N VAL A 137 7.47 4.63 6.18
CA VAL A 137 7.27 3.84 4.96
C VAL A 137 5.84 3.33 4.96
N VAL A 138 5.14 3.48 3.83
CA VAL A 138 3.82 2.88 3.62
C VAL A 138 3.93 1.81 2.54
N GLU A 139 3.54 0.58 2.89
CA GLU A 139 3.44 -0.56 1.99
C GLU A 139 1.98 -0.82 1.63
N TYR A 140 1.63 -0.65 0.37
CA TYR A 140 0.32 -1.00 -0.16
C TYR A 140 0.40 -2.38 -0.83
N ARG A 141 -0.47 -3.29 -0.37
CA ARG A 141 -0.57 -4.67 -0.86
C ARG A 141 -2.01 -4.98 -1.27
N CYS A 142 -2.21 -6.05 -2.03
CA CYS A 142 -3.55 -6.63 -2.19
C CYS A 142 -4.10 -7.01 -0.82
N GLY A 143 -5.35 -6.63 -0.55
CA GLY A 143 -6.08 -7.02 0.66
C GLY A 143 -7.56 -7.24 0.37
N GLU A 144 -8.28 -7.95 1.23
CA GLU A 144 -9.72 -8.18 1.06
C GLU A 144 -10.52 -6.86 1.10
N ARG A 145 -10.02 -5.90 1.87
CA ARG A 145 -10.59 -4.58 2.09
C ARG A 145 -9.52 -3.51 1.94
N THR A 146 -9.98 -2.30 1.69
CA THR A 146 -9.12 -1.12 1.61
C THR A 146 -9.02 -0.48 3.00
N GLU A 147 -8.03 -0.92 3.78
CA GLU A 147 -7.83 -0.56 5.18
C GLU A 147 -6.36 -0.65 5.61
N VAL A 148 -6.03 0.00 6.73
CA VAL A 148 -4.73 -0.19 7.38
C VAL A 148 -4.76 -1.54 8.10
N VAL A 149 -3.82 -2.41 7.77
CA VAL A 149 -3.69 -3.76 8.33
C VAL A 149 -2.82 -3.76 9.58
N GLY A 150 -1.82 -2.88 9.63
CA GLY A 150 -0.96 -2.76 10.80
C GLY A 150 -0.03 -1.56 10.73
N VAL A 151 0.47 -1.17 11.90
CA VAL A 151 1.44 -0.09 12.08
C VAL A 151 2.54 -0.59 13.00
N GLU A 152 3.79 -0.44 12.58
CA GLU A 152 4.95 -0.85 13.37
C GLU A 152 5.88 0.34 13.53
N GLU A 153 6.30 0.64 14.76
CA GLU A 153 7.42 1.54 15.02
C GLU A 153 8.71 0.71 14.98
N VAL A 154 9.33 0.64 13.81
CA VAL A 154 10.50 -0.22 13.56
C VAL A 154 11.75 0.29 14.28
N ARG A 155 11.82 1.60 14.50
CA ARG A 155 12.81 2.33 15.33
C ARG A 155 12.13 3.56 15.89
N SER A 156 12.71 4.18 16.92
CA SER A 156 12.22 5.45 17.46
C SER A 156 11.91 6.44 16.34
N CYS A 157 10.64 6.82 16.21
CA CYS A 157 10.11 7.73 15.17
C CYS A 157 10.26 7.30 13.70
N GLU A 158 10.55 6.02 13.45
CA GLU A 158 10.48 5.41 12.13
C GLU A 158 9.32 4.42 12.10
N TYR A 159 8.32 4.70 11.28
CA TYR A 159 7.10 3.91 11.22
C TYR A 159 7.00 3.12 9.91
N LEU A 160 6.42 1.93 9.98
CA LEU A 160 6.02 1.11 8.85
C LEU A 160 4.51 0.91 8.90
N PHE A 161 3.81 1.43 7.89
CA PHE A 161 2.39 1.22 7.71
C PHE A 161 2.15 0.14 6.66
N LYS A 162 1.33 -0.85 6.99
CA LYS A 162 0.88 -1.90 6.07
C LYS A 162 -0.57 -1.63 5.72
N VAL A 163 -0.85 -1.41 4.44
CA VAL A 163 -2.18 -1.05 3.93
C VAL A 163 -2.64 -2.09 2.91
N GLY A 164 -3.78 -2.71 3.18
CA GLY A 164 -4.48 -3.55 2.22
C GLY A 164 -5.31 -2.67 1.29
N VAL A 165 -5.28 -2.95 -0.01
CA VAL A 165 -6.10 -2.27 -1.02
C VAL A 165 -6.74 -3.33 -1.90
N LYS A 166 -8.08 -3.34 -1.94
CA LYS A 166 -8.84 -4.36 -2.67
C LYS A 166 -8.56 -4.33 -4.17
N GLU A 167 -8.43 -3.14 -4.72
CA GLU A 167 -8.23 -2.92 -6.15
C GLU A 167 -6.86 -3.44 -6.62
N LEU A 168 -5.84 -3.48 -5.75
CA LEU A 168 -4.53 -4.03 -6.08
C LEU A 168 -4.56 -5.54 -6.34
N CYS A 169 -5.56 -6.27 -5.83
CA CYS A 169 -5.71 -7.71 -6.10
C CYS A 169 -6.02 -8.03 -7.56
N GLY A 170 -6.43 -7.02 -8.35
CA GLY A 170 -6.62 -7.13 -9.79
C GLY A 170 -5.34 -6.94 -10.61
N VAL A 171 -4.27 -6.43 -9.99
CA VAL A 171 -3.00 -6.12 -10.66
C VAL A 171 -2.08 -7.34 -10.65
N GLU A 172 -1.43 -7.60 -11.77
CA GLU A 172 -0.46 -8.68 -11.90
C GLU A 172 0.67 -8.55 -10.85
N GLY A 173 1.03 -9.65 -10.20
CA GLY A 173 2.05 -9.67 -9.15
C GLY A 173 1.58 -9.22 -7.75
N PHE A 174 0.41 -8.60 -7.61
CA PHE A 174 -0.15 -8.21 -6.30
C PHE A 174 -1.17 -9.23 -5.76
N GLY A 175 -2.00 -9.79 -6.63
CA GLY A 175 -2.89 -10.88 -6.25
C GLY A 175 -2.10 -12.16 -6.01
N GLY A 176 -2.30 -12.82 -4.86
CA GLY A 176 -1.82 -14.20 -4.68
C GLY A 176 -2.35 -15.08 -5.82
N ARG A 177 -1.55 -16.04 -6.30
CA ARG A 177 -1.90 -16.93 -7.43
C ARG A 177 -3.39 -17.25 -7.41
N LYS A 178 -4.15 -16.67 -8.34
CA LYS A 178 -5.53 -17.10 -8.57
C LYS A 178 -5.42 -18.57 -8.92
N GLU A 179 -6.09 -19.42 -8.14
CA GLU A 179 -6.22 -20.85 -8.44
C GLU A 179 -6.58 -20.96 -9.93
N GLU A 180 -5.70 -21.60 -10.71
CA GLU A 180 -5.93 -21.79 -12.13
C GLU A 180 -7.28 -22.49 -12.27
N ARG A 181 -8.27 -21.80 -12.83
CA ARG A 181 -9.49 -22.47 -13.28
C ARG A 181 -9.09 -23.32 -14.48
N VAL A 182 -8.79 -24.59 -14.19
CA VAL A 182 -8.64 -25.63 -15.20
C VAL A 182 -10.01 -25.78 -15.85
N TRP A 183 -10.12 -25.34 -17.10
CA TRP A 183 -11.26 -25.67 -17.94
C TRP A 183 -10.98 -27.06 -18.50
N GLU A 184 -11.62 -28.08 -17.93
CA GLU A 184 -11.66 -29.39 -18.58
C GLU A 184 -12.57 -29.28 -19.81
N CYS A 185 -11.97 -29.37 -20.99
CA CYS A 185 -12.72 -29.57 -22.21
C CYS A 185 -13.24 -31.01 -22.20
N GLU A 186 -14.54 -31.19 -22.00
CA GLU A 186 -15.18 -32.48 -22.27
C GLU A 186 -15.30 -32.66 -23.79
N GLU A 187 -14.69 -33.71 -24.32
CA GLU A 187 -14.92 -34.16 -25.70
C GLU A 187 -16.38 -34.63 -25.81
N ILE A 188 -17.13 -34.04 -26.75
CA ILE A 188 -18.51 -34.42 -27.10
C ILE A 188 -18.50 -35.67 -27.99
#